data_AF-A0A849QQT4-F1
#
_entry.id   AF-A0A849QQT4-F1
#
_cell.length_a   1.000
_cell.length_b   1.000
_cell.length_c   1.000
_cell.angle_alpha   90.00
_cell.angle_beta   90.00
_cell.angle_gamma   90.00
#
_symmetry.space_group_name_H-M   'P 1'
#
loop_
_entity.id
_entity.type
_entity.pdbx_description
1 polymer ?
#
loop_
_entity_poly.entity_id
_entity_poly.type
_entity_poly.pdbx_seq_one_letter_code
_entity_poly.pdbx_strand_id
1 'polypeptide(L)' 'GRARRTAIEDGVNMGQIMHDVSKVYGGTGGGHDGAAGLDVDGGDVQEILKGCLDMAVGILQRHKT' A
#
# COMPACT_ATOMS: atom_id res chain seq x y z
N GLY A 1 -2.24 6.26 2.42
CA GLY A 1 -3.55 5.86 2.95
C GLY A 1 -3.49 5.57 4.45
N ARG A 2 -4.63 5.22 5.06
CA ARG A 2 -4.74 4.81 6.47
C ARG A 2 -5.31 3.40 6.57
N ALA A 3 -4.79 2.59 7.49
CA ALA A 3 -5.29 1.25 7.77
C ALA A 3 -5.93 1.16 9.17
N ARG A 4 -6.92 0.27 9.32
CA ARG A 4 -7.48 -0.06 10.64
C ARG A 4 -6.52 -0.96 11.39
N ARG A 5 -6.56 -0.92 12.72
CA ARG A 5 -5.70 -1.74 13.59
C ARG A 5 -5.79 -3.24 13.27
N THR A 6 -6.99 -3.76 13.06
CA THR A 6 -7.20 -5.18 12.72
C THR A 6 -6.48 -5.57 11.42
N ALA A 7 -6.47 -4.70 10.41
CA ALA A 7 -5.76 -4.97 9.16
C ALA A 7 -4.23 -4.96 9.35
N ILE A 8 -3.73 -4.09 10.23
CA ILE A 8 -2.31 -4.05 10.59
C ILE A 8 -1.92 -5.34 11.32
N GLU A 9 -2.76 -5.79 12.25
CA GLU A 9 -2.60 -7.06 12.97
C GLU A 9 -2.65 -8.27 12.01
N ASP A 10 -3.41 -8.17 10.91
CA ASP A 10 -3.43 -9.14 9.80
C ASP A 10 -2.28 -8.94 8.78
N GLY A 11 -1.28 -8.11 9.12
CA GLY A 11 -0.03 -7.96 8.37
C GLY A 11 0.02 -6.80 7.37
N VAL A 12 -1.02 -5.98 7.25
CA VAL A 12 -1.00 -4.81 6.35
C VAL A 12 -0.04 -3.76 6.89
N ASN A 13 0.98 -3.41 6.10
CA ASN A 13 1.88 -2.29 6.38
C ASN A 13 1.76 -1.23 5.29
N MET A 14 1.10 -0.11 5.60
CA MET A 14 0.86 0.96 4.63
C MET A 14 2.16 1.65 4.19
N GLY A 15 3.14 1.83 5.09
CA GLY A 15 4.44 2.40 4.75
C GLY A 15 5.16 1.59 3.67
N GLN A 16 5.19 0.27 3.85
CA GLN A 16 5.82 -0.65 2.90
C GLN A 16 5.06 -0.69 1.57
N ILE A 17 3.72 -0.78 1.59
CA ILE A 17 2.91 -0.79 0.36
C ILE A 17 3.16 0.49 -0.45
N MET A 18 3.10 1.67 0.19
CA MET A 18 3.32 2.94 -0.53
C MET A 18 4.74 3.04 -1.08
N HIS A 19 5.76 2.57 -0.33
CA HIS A 19 7.15 2.51 -0.83
C HIS A 19 7.30 1.60 -2.05
N ASP A 20 6.69 0.42 -2.03
CA ASP A 20 6.82 -0.52 -3.14
C ASP A 20 6.02 -0.04 -4.38
N VAL A 21 4.86 0.58 -4.18
CA VAL A 21 4.12 1.23 -5.27
C VAL A 21 4.91 2.39 -5.86
N SER A 22 5.59 3.22 -5.05
CA SER A 22 6.37 4.35 -5.56
C SER A 22 7.53 3.90 -6.45
N LYS A 23 8.14 2.74 -6.18
CA LYS A 23 9.16 2.15 -7.06
C LYS A 23 8.61 1.74 -8.42
N VAL A 24 7.36 1.29 -8.48
CA VAL A 24 6.73 0.84 -9.74
C VAL A 24 6.38 2.03 -10.62
N TYR A 25 5.81 3.09 -10.03
CA TYR A 25 5.27 4.23 -10.79
C TYR A 25 6.20 5.46 -10.84
N GLY A 26 7.35 5.42 -10.15
CA GLY A 26 8.30 6.52 -10.10
C GLY A 26 7.86 7.62 -9.13
N GLY A 27 8.57 7.75 -8.03
CA GLY A 27 8.30 8.74 -7.00
C GLY A 27 8.74 8.29 -5.61
N THR A 28 8.11 8.84 -4.58
CA THR A 28 8.41 8.53 -3.18
C THR A 28 7.18 8.04 -2.44
N GLY A 29 7.36 7.06 -1.56
CA GLY A 29 6.28 6.51 -0.75
C GLY A 29 6.81 5.97 0.56
N GLY A 30 6.01 6.05 1.61
CA GLY A 30 6.42 5.61 2.94
C GLY A 30 5.57 6.18 4.07
N GLY A 31 5.94 5.81 5.30
CA GLY A 31 5.25 6.20 6.52
C GLY A 31 5.20 5.05 7.53
N HIS A 32 4.22 5.10 8.42
CA HIS A 32 3.97 4.06 9.42
C HIS A 32 3.05 2.96 8.86
N ASP A 33 3.04 1.82 9.54
CA ASP A 33 2.17 0.68 9.23
C ASP A 33 0.69 1.06 9.12
N GLY A 34 0.20 1.95 9.99
CA GLY A 34 -1.18 2.43 9.99
C GLY A 34 -1.46 3.67 9.15
N ALA A 35 -0.44 4.43 8.75
CA ALA A 35 -0.61 5.68 8.01
C ALA A 35 0.63 6.04 7.18
N ALA A 36 0.43 6.16 5.87
CA ALA A 36 1.49 6.42 4.90
C ALA A 36 1.05 7.36 3.77
N GLY A 37 2.01 7.93 3.06
CA GLY A 37 1.82 8.77 1.88
C GLY A 37 2.51 8.17 0.66
N LEU A 38 2.04 8.57 -0.52
CA LEU A 38 2.60 8.26 -1.82
C LEU A 38 2.54 9.54 -2.66
N ASP A 39 3.67 9.86 -3.29
CA ASP A 39 3.82 10.96 -4.23
C ASP A 39 4.53 10.44 -5.47
N VAL A 40 3.92 10.60 -6.65
CA VAL A 40 4.40 10.03 -7.91
C VAL A 40 4.25 11.06 -9.02
N ASP A 41 5.26 11.12 -9.90
CA ASP A 41 5.38 12.17 -10.91
C ASP A 41 4.55 11.88 -12.18
N GLY A 42 3.99 10.67 -12.31
CA GLY A 42 3.17 10.27 -13.45
C GLY A 42 2.46 8.92 -13.26
N GLY A 43 1.63 8.56 -14.24
CA GLY A 43 0.83 7.33 -14.22
C GLY A 43 -0.67 7.59 -14.06
N ASP A 44 -1.48 6.63 -14.50
CA ASP A 44 -2.92 6.70 -14.32
C ASP A 44 -3.29 6.45 -12.84
N VAL A 45 -4.07 7.35 -12.26
CA VAL A 45 -4.44 7.30 -10.84
C VAL A 45 -5.18 6.00 -10.50
N GLN A 46 -5.99 5.46 -11.40
CA GLN A 46 -6.72 4.22 -11.14
C GLN A 46 -5.78 3.01 -11.15
N GLU A 47 -4.79 2.98 -12.04
CA GLU A 47 -3.77 1.93 -12.06
C GLU A 47 -2.92 1.94 -10.77
N ILE A 48 -2.54 3.13 -10.31
CA ILE A 48 -1.79 3.30 -9.06
C ILE A 48 -2.61 2.82 -7.86
N LEU A 49 -3.88 3.25 -7.76
CA LEU A 49 -4.79 2.83 -6.69
C LEU A 49 -5.05 1.33 -6.73
N LYS A 50 -5.17 0.75 -7.92
CA LYS A 50 -5.31 -0.70 -8.10
C LYS A 50 -4.06 -1.44 -7.61
N GLY A 51 -2.85 -0.95 -7.91
CA GLY A 51 -1.61 -1.51 -7.38
C GLY A 51 -1.56 -1.53 -5.85
N CYS A 52 -1.98 -0.44 -5.22
CA CYS A 52 -2.10 -0.37 -3.75
C CYS A 52 -3.09 -1.41 -3.21
N LEU A 53 -4.25 -1.53 -3.87
CA LEU A 53 -5.31 -2.47 -3.48
C LEU A 53 -4.85 -3.93 -3.62
N ASP A 54 -4.25 -4.28 -4.75
CA ASP A 54 -3.81 -5.64 -5.05
C ASP A 54 -2.77 -6.13 -4.01
N MET A 55 -1.83 -5.26 -3.61
CA MET A 55 -0.86 -5.59 -2.56
C MET A 55 -1.55 -5.81 -1.20
N ALA A 56 -2.45 -4.91 -0.80
CA ALA A 56 -3.17 -5.03 0.47
C ALA A 56 -4.06 -6.29 0.52
N VAL A 57 -4.80 -6.58 -0.56
CA VAL A 57 -5.63 -7.77 -0.69
C VAL A 57 -4.77 -9.04 -0.64
N GLY A 58 -3.63 -9.04 -1.34
CA GLY A 58 -2.70 -10.17 -1.31
C GLY A 58 -2.17 -10.47 0.10
N ILE A 59 -1.98 -9.46 0.94
CA ILE A 59 -1.61 -9.65 2.35
C ILE A 59 -2.78 -10.27 3.14
N LEU A 60 -3.96 -9.65 3.06
CA LEU A 60 -5.13 -10.08 3.83
C LEU A 60 -5.67 -11.47 3.43
N GLN A 61 -5.45 -11.89 2.18
CA GLN A 61 -5.86 -13.23 1.72
C GLN A 61 -4.90 -14.33 2.17
N ARG A 62 -3.62 -14.02 2.44
CA ARG A 62 -2.63 -15.02 2.91
C ARG A 62 -2.86 -15.45 4.37
N HIS A 63 -3.59 -14.68 5.16
CA HIS A 63 -3.91 -14.97 6.56
C HIS A 63 -5.19 -15.82 6.76
N LYS A 64 -5.86 -16.26 5.68
CA LYS A 64 -7.11 -17.05 5.75
C LYS A 64 -6.94 -18.58 5.73
N THR A 65 -5.71 -19.09 5.84
CA THR A 65 -5.42 -20.53 6.02
C THR A 65 -5.21 -20.87 7.48
#